data_AF-A0A8T3WM28-F1
#
_entry.id   AF-A0A8T3WM28-F1
#
_cell.length_a   1.000
_cell.length_b   1.000
_cell.length_c   1.000
_cell.angle_alpha   90.00
_cell.angle_beta   90.00
_cell.angle_gamma   90.00
#
_symmetry.space_group_name_H-M   'P 1'
#
loop_
_entity.id
_entity.type
_entity.pdbx_description
1 polymer ?
#
loop_
_entity_poly.entity_id
_entity_poly.type
_entity_poly.pdbx_seq_one_letter_code
_entity_poly.pdbx_strand_id
1 'polypeptide(L)'
;MSKKEIKNTEEVFDSQKKSRDGFLSSIKDDKSFVIKEKHNINANEAFSLTEGKPVSKEILIPVSVFQFKELSALEAICKYLKEELEFNYSKTALMLNRDSRTIWTTYKNAAGKRKERLPLKDSRFFIPINALKNRKLSVLESIISYLKENFNLKYSEIAALLNRDERNVWTAYSRYKKKNA
;
A
#
# COMPACT_ATOMS: atom_id res chain seq x y z
N MET A 1 -39.22 -2.29 -6.94
CA MET A 1 -38.36 -2.45 -5.75
C MET A 1 -39.01 -1.71 -4.59
N SER A 2 -39.21 -2.41 -3.48
CA SER A 2 -40.13 -2.03 -2.39
C SER A 2 -39.45 -1.13 -1.35
N LYS A 3 -40.18 -0.15 -0.80
CA LYS A 3 -39.72 0.82 0.23
C LYS A 3 -39.12 0.15 1.50
N LYS A 4 -39.30 -1.17 1.68
CA LYS A 4 -38.71 -1.96 2.77
C LYS A 4 -37.21 -2.28 2.59
N GLU A 5 -36.70 -2.34 1.37
CA GLU A 5 -35.28 -2.66 1.11
C GLU A 5 -34.35 -1.47 1.37
N ILE A 6 -34.83 -0.25 1.13
CA ILE A 6 -34.07 1.00 1.30
C ILE A 6 -33.83 1.31 2.80
N LYS A 7 -34.84 1.03 3.64
CA LYS A 7 -34.76 1.26 5.09
C LYS A 7 -33.73 0.35 5.77
N ASN A 8 -33.59 -0.89 5.29
CA ASN A 8 -32.67 -1.88 5.85
C ASN A 8 -31.21 -1.57 5.49
N THR A 9 -30.96 -0.94 4.34
CA THR A 9 -29.64 -0.44 3.96
C THR A 9 -29.21 0.78 4.77
N GLU A 10 -30.12 1.71 5.07
CA GLU A 10 -29.79 2.91 5.88
C GLU A 10 -29.42 2.56 7.33
N GLU A 11 -30.10 1.57 7.93
CA GLU A 11 -29.79 1.09 9.29
C GLU A 11 -28.44 0.33 9.37
N VAL A 12 -28.05 -0.39 8.31
CA VAL A 12 -26.72 -1.01 8.20
C VAL A 12 -25.62 0.03 8.00
N PHE A 13 -25.90 1.12 7.27
CA PHE A 13 -24.97 2.24 7.11
C PHE A 13 -24.73 3.00 8.43
N ASP A 14 -25.77 3.24 9.22
CA ASP A 14 -25.67 3.98 10.49
C ASP A 14 -24.97 3.19 11.60
N SER A 15 -25.17 1.86 11.61
CA SER A 15 -24.45 0.97 12.53
C SER A 15 -22.95 0.85 12.19
N GLN A 16 -22.58 0.86 10.90
CA GLN A 16 -21.18 0.90 10.46
C GLN A 16 -20.53 2.27 10.68
N LYS A 17 -21.30 3.36 10.59
CA LYS A 17 -20.83 4.73 10.86
C LYS A 17 -20.48 4.92 12.34
N LYS A 18 -21.31 4.42 13.25
CA LYS A 18 -21.00 4.40 14.70
C LYS A 18 -19.74 3.60 15.03
N SER A 19 -19.51 2.46 14.35
CA SER A 19 -18.28 1.68 14.53
C SER A 19 -17.05 2.38 13.96
N ARG A 20 -17.21 3.18 12.89
CA ARG A 20 -16.18 4.05 12.31
C ARG A 20 -15.78 5.19 13.24
N ASP A 21 -16.75 5.86 13.85
CA ASP A 21 -16.49 6.99 14.74
C ASP A 21 -15.85 6.52 16.06
N GLY A 22 -16.21 5.33 16.55
CA GLY A 22 -15.55 4.69 17.70
C GLY A 22 -14.13 4.20 17.41
N PHE A 23 -13.85 3.72 16.20
CA PHE A 23 -12.49 3.36 15.78
C PHE A 23 -11.61 4.61 15.59
N LEU A 24 -12.15 5.67 14.98
CA LEU A 24 -11.45 6.94 14.82
C LEU A 24 -11.23 7.68 16.15
N SER A 25 -12.13 7.53 17.14
CA SER A 25 -11.90 8.08 18.48
C SER A 25 -10.84 7.28 19.23
N SER A 26 -10.81 5.96 19.10
CA SER A 26 -9.75 5.12 19.70
C SER A 26 -8.37 5.33 19.06
N ILE A 27 -8.32 5.82 17.82
CA ILE A 27 -7.08 6.15 17.09
C ILE A 27 -6.61 7.58 17.40
N LYS A 28 -7.49 8.49 17.83
CA LYS A 28 -7.08 9.87 18.17
C LYS A 28 -6.17 9.95 19.41
N ASP A 29 -6.23 8.96 20.29
CA ASP A 29 -5.35 8.85 21.45
C ASP A 29 -4.00 8.21 21.12
N ASP A 30 -3.84 7.67 19.91
CA ASP A 30 -2.61 7.07 19.43
C ASP A 30 -1.90 8.08 18.50
N LYS A 31 -0.83 8.71 19.02
CA LYS A 31 -0.11 9.87 18.43
C LYS A 31 0.57 9.63 17.07
N SER A 32 0.17 8.64 16.27
CA SER A 32 0.88 8.16 15.08
C SER A 32 0.28 8.55 13.72
N PHE A 33 -0.82 9.32 13.66
CA PHE A 33 -1.41 9.71 12.38
C PHE A 33 -1.17 11.18 12.02
N VAL A 34 -0.11 11.46 11.23
CA VAL A 34 0.08 12.76 10.57
C VAL A 34 0.44 12.55 9.12
N ILE A 35 -0.53 12.73 8.23
CA ILE A 35 -0.29 13.26 6.88
C ILE A 35 -1.25 14.40 6.63
N LYS A 36 -0.79 15.61 6.97
CA LYS A 36 -0.82 16.82 6.15
C LYS A 36 -0.36 17.98 7.03
N GLU A 37 0.92 18.27 6.98
CA GLU A 37 1.35 19.65 7.06
C GLU A 37 2.54 19.82 6.13
N LYS A 38 2.42 20.82 5.26
CA LYS A 38 3.54 21.41 4.54
C LYS A 38 4.68 21.62 5.55
N HIS A 39 5.91 21.60 5.05
CA HIS A 39 7.17 21.95 5.73
C HIS A 39 8.08 20.77 6.12
N ASN A 40 9.04 20.55 5.22
CA ASN A 40 10.46 20.67 5.53
C ASN A 40 11.03 19.74 6.62
N ILE A 41 11.06 18.42 6.35
CA ILE A 41 11.90 17.52 7.14
C ILE A 41 13.10 17.10 6.29
N ASN A 42 14.06 18.01 6.20
CA ASN A 42 15.47 17.67 6.06
C ASN A 42 16.15 18.04 7.38
N ALA A 43 16.30 17.04 8.24
CA ALA A 43 17.44 16.80 9.12
C ALA A 43 17.09 15.57 9.96
N ASN A 44 18.11 14.81 10.30
CA ASN A 44 18.11 13.63 11.12
C ASN A 44 17.10 13.61 12.28
N GLU A 45 16.57 12.42 12.54
CA GLU A 45 16.03 11.98 13.84
C GLU A 45 14.63 12.48 14.25
N ALA A 46 13.63 11.63 13.99
CA ALA A 46 12.50 11.50 14.90
C ALA A 46 12.89 10.47 15.99
N PHE A 47 13.38 10.95 17.12
CA PHE A 47 13.61 10.15 18.33
C PHE A 47 12.31 10.08 19.13
N SER A 48 11.80 8.88 19.42
CA SER A 48 10.75 8.67 20.44
C SER A 48 11.37 7.95 21.63
N LEU A 49 11.09 8.42 22.84
CA LEU A 49 11.58 7.86 24.10
C LEU A 49 10.95 6.50 24.40
N THR A 50 11.47 5.43 23.79
CA THR A 50 11.42 4.05 24.30
C THR A 50 12.43 3.25 23.49
N GLU A 51 13.50 2.77 24.12
CA GLU A 51 14.40 1.74 23.57
C GLU A 51 15.18 2.11 22.29
N GLY A 52 15.95 3.22 22.31
CA GLY A 52 17.22 3.37 21.54
C GLY A 52 17.24 3.06 20.03
N LYS A 53 16.08 2.95 19.37
CA LYS A 53 15.94 2.63 17.95
C LYS A 53 15.23 3.79 17.27
N PRO A 54 15.75 4.28 16.12
CA PRO A 54 15.07 5.34 15.39
C PRO A 54 13.66 4.86 15.02
N VAL A 55 12.64 5.60 15.47
CA VAL A 55 11.24 5.35 15.08
C VAL A 55 11.11 5.80 13.63
N SER A 56 11.50 4.93 12.71
CA SER A 56 11.29 5.17 11.29
C SER A 56 9.78 5.15 11.06
N LYS A 57 9.17 6.32 10.76
CA LYS A 57 7.80 6.38 10.26
C LYS A 57 7.66 5.36 9.13
N GLU A 58 6.84 4.33 9.35
CA GLU A 58 6.63 3.27 8.37
C GLU A 58 5.83 3.86 7.18
N ILE A 59 6.33 3.64 5.98
CA ILE A 59 5.70 4.19 4.77
C ILE A 59 4.63 3.24 4.29
N LEU A 60 3.42 3.77 4.17
CA LEU A 60 2.25 3.04 3.73
C LEU A 60 1.96 3.36 2.25
N ILE A 61 1.87 2.30 1.44
CA ILE A 61 1.57 2.41 0.01
C ILE A 61 0.09 2.07 -0.20
N PRO A 62 -0.70 2.99 -0.80
CA PRO A 62 -2.10 2.72 -1.13
C PRO A 62 -2.22 1.58 -2.14
N VAL A 63 -3.13 0.63 -1.92
CA VAL A 63 -3.38 -0.47 -2.88
C VAL A 63 -3.86 0.03 -4.24
N SER A 64 -4.52 1.19 -4.29
CA SER A 64 -4.96 1.85 -5.53
C SER A 64 -3.81 2.11 -6.52
N VAL A 65 -2.57 2.23 -6.05
CA VAL A 65 -1.35 2.35 -6.88
C VAL A 65 -1.15 1.17 -7.83
N PHE A 66 -1.68 -0.01 -7.50
CA PHE A 66 -1.47 -1.23 -8.28
C PHE A 66 -2.55 -1.51 -9.35
N GLN A 67 -3.55 -0.62 -9.47
CA GLN A 67 -4.69 -0.81 -10.39
C GLN A 67 -4.34 -0.62 -11.87
N PHE A 68 -3.18 -0.04 -12.15
CA PHE A 68 -2.70 0.23 -13.51
C PHE A 68 -2.12 -1.05 -14.12
N LYS A 69 -2.73 -1.53 -15.21
CA LYS A 69 -2.36 -2.81 -15.85
C LYS A 69 -1.08 -2.71 -16.66
N GLU A 70 -0.82 -1.53 -17.21
CA GLU A 70 0.37 -1.22 -17.98
C GLU A 70 1.65 -1.22 -17.11
N LEU A 71 1.51 -0.96 -15.81
CA LEU A 71 2.61 -0.98 -14.86
C LEU A 71 2.71 -2.32 -14.14
N SER A 72 3.94 -2.85 -14.04
CA SER A 72 4.25 -3.91 -13.08
C SER A 72 4.17 -3.38 -11.64
N ALA A 73 4.06 -4.28 -10.66
CA ALA A 73 3.96 -3.89 -9.26
C ALA A 73 5.17 -3.04 -8.79
N LEU A 74 6.39 -3.38 -9.22
CA LEU A 74 7.58 -2.61 -8.87
C LEU A 74 7.60 -1.25 -9.59
N GLU A 75 7.20 -1.20 -10.87
CA GLU A 75 7.06 0.06 -11.62
C GLU A 75 6.09 1.02 -10.92
N ALA A 76 4.94 0.51 -10.48
CA ALA A 76 3.94 1.29 -9.76
C ALA A 76 4.48 1.87 -8.44
N ILE A 77 5.19 1.06 -7.64
CA ILE A 77 5.83 1.52 -6.40
C ILE A 77 6.89 2.57 -6.67
N CYS A 78 7.81 2.31 -7.60
CA CYS A 78 8.90 3.24 -7.91
C CYS A 78 8.36 4.59 -8.40
N LYS A 79 7.31 4.56 -9.24
CA LYS A 79 6.64 5.76 -9.73
C LYS A 79 5.93 6.52 -8.60
N TYR A 80 5.18 5.82 -7.74
CA TYR A 80 4.53 6.43 -6.57
C TYR A 80 5.55 7.08 -5.61
N LEU A 81 6.60 6.35 -5.21
CA LEU A 81 7.61 6.87 -4.29
C LEU A 81 8.38 8.06 -4.88
N LYS A 82 8.60 8.08 -6.20
CA LYS A 82 9.33 9.15 -6.88
C LYS A 82 8.47 10.38 -7.14
N GLU A 83 7.23 10.20 -7.59
CA GLU A 83 6.38 11.32 -8.04
C GLU A 83 5.54 11.88 -6.90
N GLU A 84 5.05 11.03 -6.00
CA GLU A 84 4.16 11.46 -4.90
C GLU A 84 4.93 11.78 -3.62
N LEU A 85 5.91 10.93 -3.25
CA LEU A 85 6.72 11.14 -2.04
C LEU A 85 8.05 11.85 -2.32
N GLU A 86 8.33 12.18 -3.59
CA GLU A 86 9.53 12.89 -4.04
C GLU A 86 10.88 12.25 -3.62
N PHE A 87 10.90 10.93 -3.38
CA PHE A 87 12.12 10.26 -2.94
C PHE A 87 13.17 10.19 -4.05
N ASN A 88 14.43 10.32 -3.65
CA ASN A 88 15.55 10.03 -4.53
C ASN A 88 15.72 8.51 -4.73
N TYR A 89 16.41 8.12 -5.80
CA TYR A 89 16.56 6.70 -6.15
C TYR A 89 17.31 5.90 -5.08
N SER A 90 18.30 6.50 -4.43
CA SER A 90 19.07 5.87 -3.34
C SER A 90 18.21 5.56 -2.11
N LYS A 91 17.31 6.47 -1.74
CA LYS A 91 16.36 6.29 -0.64
C LYS A 91 15.35 5.21 -0.97
N THR A 92 14.78 5.22 -2.17
CA THR A 92 13.86 4.17 -2.64
C THR A 92 14.55 2.80 -2.69
N ALA A 93 15.80 2.75 -3.14
CA ALA A 93 16.64 1.55 -3.17
C ALA A 93 16.84 0.94 -1.77
N LEU A 94 17.21 1.79 -0.80
CA LEU A 94 17.35 1.38 0.60
C LEU A 94 16.02 0.85 1.17
N MET A 95 14.92 1.54 0.91
CA MET A 95 13.60 1.17 1.42
C MET A 95 13.05 -0.14 0.84
N LEU A 96 13.35 -0.44 -0.42
CA LEU A 96 12.91 -1.68 -1.08
C LEU A 96 13.96 -2.80 -1.01
N ASN A 97 15.13 -2.55 -0.41
CA ASN A 97 16.27 -3.45 -0.45
C ASN A 97 16.59 -3.89 -1.89
N ARG A 98 16.74 -2.92 -2.79
CA ARG A 98 17.06 -3.11 -4.23
C ARG A 98 18.21 -2.20 -4.63
N ASP A 99 18.88 -2.50 -5.74
CA ASP A 99 19.95 -1.66 -6.27
C ASP A 99 19.39 -0.38 -6.90
N SER A 100 20.07 0.75 -6.69
CA SER A 100 19.66 2.07 -7.22
C SER A 100 19.53 2.09 -8.75
N ARG A 101 20.34 1.29 -9.48
CA ARG A 101 20.21 1.18 -10.94
C ARG A 101 18.91 0.48 -11.32
N THR A 102 18.52 -0.56 -10.58
CA THR A 102 17.22 -1.23 -10.77
C THR A 102 16.07 -0.26 -10.50
N ILE A 103 16.15 0.56 -9.45
CA ILE A 103 15.12 1.56 -9.17
C ILE A 103 15.03 2.58 -10.31
N TRP A 104 16.17 3.10 -10.78
CA TRP A 104 16.20 4.07 -11.87
C TRP A 104 15.61 3.49 -13.17
N THR A 105 16.04 2.31 -13.61
CA THR A 105 15.51 1.68 -14.83
C THR A 105 14.02 1.40 -14.71
N THR A 106 13.59 0.93 -13.54
CA THR A 106 12.18 0.62 -13.26
C THR A 106 11.32 1.89 -13.30
N TYR A 107 11.76 2.97 -12.67
CA TYR A 107 11.08 4.26 -12.75
C TYR A 107 11.05 4.79 -14.19
N LYS A 108 12.17 4.74 -14.92
CA LYS A 108 12.24 5.19 -16.31
C LYS A 108 11.25 4.44 -17.20
N ASN A 109 11.15 3.12 -17.04
CA ASN A 109 10.17 2.30 -17.75
C ASN A 109 8.73 2.67 -17.36
N ALA A 110 8.46 2.85 -16.06
CA ALA A 110 7.15 3.26 -15.56
C ALA A 110 6.71 4.62 -16.14
N ALA A 111 7.60 5.60 -16.13
CA ALA A 111 7.36 6.94 -16.69
C ALA A 111 7.20 6.91 -18.21
N GLY A 112 7.90 6.01 -18.92
CA GLY A 112 7.73 5.79 -20.35
C GLY A 112 6.37 5.17 -20.70
N LYS A 113 5.90 4.20 -19.92
CA LYS A 113 4.60 3.53 -20.10
C LYS A 113 3.42 4.43 -19.72
N ARG A 114 3.57 5.22 -18.66
CA ARG A 114 2.56 6.15 -18.16
C ARG A 114 3.20 7.49 -17.83
N LYS A 115 2.92 8.51 -18.65
CA LYS A 115 3.43 9.87 -18.45
C LYS A 115 2.73 10.61 -17.31
N GLU A 116 1.44 10.34 -17.12
CA GLU A 116 0.65 10.93 -16.04
C GLU A 116 1.11 10.46 -14.67
N ARG A 117 0.95 11.32 -13.67
CA ARG A 117 1.14 10.93 -12.27
C ARG A 117 0.08 9.92 -11.85
N LEU A 118 0.44 9.06 -10.90
CA LEU A 118 -0.52 8.14 -10.30
C LEU A 118 -1.51 8.97 -9.46
N PRO A 119 -2.83 8.85 -9.67
CA PRO A 119 -3.80 9.66 -8.95
C PRO A 119 -3.75 9.34 -7.45
N LEU A 120 -3.79 10.39 -6.63
CA LEU A 120 -4.09 10.35 -5.21
C LEU A 120 -5.53 9.84 -5.01
N LYS A 121 -5.74 8.53 -5.15
CA LYS A 121 -7.04 7.90 -4.94
C LYS A 121 -7.11 7.32 -3.54
N ASP A 122 -8.21 7.66 -2.85
CA ASP A 122 -8.65 7.02 -1.63
C ASP A 122 -8.52 5.50 -1.76
N SER A 123 -7.63 4.92 -0.96
CA SER A 123 -7.47 3.48 -0.85
C SER A 123 -8.00 3.03 0.49
N ARG A 124 -8.82 1.99 0.50
CA ARG A 124 -9.30 1.36 1.74
C ARG A 124 -8.21 0.54 2.42
N PHE A 125 -7.21 0.11 1.65
CA PHE A 125 -6.14 -0.77 2.10
C PHE A 125 -4.78 -0.14 1.81
N PHE A 126 -3.83 -0.38 2.72
CA PHE A 126 -2.48 0.11 2.64
C PHE A 126 -1.50 -1.02 2.91
N ILE A 127 -0.33 -0.96 2.26
CA ILE A 127 0.73 -1.96 2.39
C ILE A 127 1.99 -1.26 2.90
N PRO A 128 2.58 -1.71 4.02
CA PRO A 128 3.82 -1.14 4.52
C PRO A 128 4.97 -1.48 3.56
N ILE A 129 5.84 -0.51 3.28
CA ILE A 129 6.99 -0.69 2.39
C ILE A 129 7.92 -1.82 2.85
N ASN A 130 7.96 -2.08 4.17
CA ASN A 130 8.73 -3.16 4.75
C ASN A 130 8.29 -4.54 4.27
N ALA A 131 6.99 -4.75 4.00
CA ALA A 131 6.49 -6.01 3.44
C ALA A 131 7.04 -6.30 2.03
N LEU A 132 7.56 -5.27 1.34
CA LEU A 132 8.06 -5.35 -0.04
C LEU A 132 9.58 -5.51 -0.13
N LYS A 133 10.29 -5.50 1.01
CA LYS A 133 11.75 -5.64 1.08
C LYS A 133 12.23 -7.05 0.73
N ASN A 134 11.41 -8.08 0.97
CA ASN A 134 11.83 -9.46 0.79
C ASN A 134 12.19 -9.73 -0.69
N ARG A 135 13.46 -10.10 -0.94
CA ARG A 135 13.97 -10.39 -2.29
C ARG A 135 13.65 -11.80 -2.78
N LYS A 136 13.31 -12.73 -1.87
CA LYS A 136 12.93 -14.11 -2.22
C LYS A 136 11.55 -14.14 -2.90
N LEU A 137 10.69 -13.19 -2.54
CA LEU A 137 9.37 -13.01 -3.09
C LEU A 137 9.40 -11.98 -4.22
N SER A 138 8.57 -12.19 -5.24
CA SER A 138 8.25 -11.11 -6.16
C SER A 138 7.43 -10.05 -5.43
N VAL A 139 7.45 -8.83 -5.95
CA VAL A 139 6.68 -7.73 -5.38
C VAL A 139 5.18 -8.04 -5.40
N LEU A 140 4.69 -8.67 -6.48
CA LEU A 140 3.28 -9.07 -6.58
C LEU A 140 2.93 -10.18 -5.59
N GLU A 141 3.80 -11.17 -5.40
CA GLU A 141 3.64 -12.21 -4.37
C GLU A 141 3.53 -11.57 -2.98
N SER A 142 4.39 -10.61 -2.66
CA SER A 142 4.41 -9.91 -1.37
C SER A 142 3.14 -9.07 -1.13
N ILE A 143 2.67 -8.38 -2.16
CA ILE A 143 1.42 -7.60 -2.10
C ILE A 143 0.23 -8.53 -1.84
N ILE A 144 0.12 -9.61 -2.60
CA ILE A 144 -1.03 -10.52 -2.51
C ILE A 144 -1.01 -11.26 -1.18
N SER A 145 0.15 -11.74 -0.71
CA SER A 145 0.24 -12.41 0.59
C SER A 145 -0.15 -11.47 1.72
N TYR A 146 0.33 -10.22 1.71
CA TYR A 146 -0.05 -9.21 2.71
C TYR A 146 -1.57 -8.96 2.71
N LEU A 147 -2.17 -8.78 1.53
CA LEU A 147 -3.62 -8.58 1.41
C LEU A 147 -4.43 -9.79 1.87
N LYS A 148 -3.92 -11.00 1.63
CA LYS A 148 -4.59 -12.24 2.01
C LYS A 148 -4.45 -12.54 3.49
N GLU A 149 -3.28 -12.36 4.07
CA GLU A 149 -2.97 -12.77 5.44
C GLU A 149 -3.38 -11.70 6.47
N ASN A 150 -3.21 -10.41 6.17
CA ASN A 150 -3.52 -9.32 7.10
C ASN A 150 -4.98 -8.85 7.04
N PHE A 151 -5.62 -8.93 5.88
CA PHE A 151 -7.00 -8.47 5.68
C PHE A 151 -8.00 -9.60 5.36
N ASN A 152 -7.53 -10.85 5.29
CA ASN A 152 -8.34 -12.04 5.03
C ASN A 152 -9.22 -11.96 3.76
N LEU A 153 -8.78 -11.21 2.74
CA LEU A 153 -9.55 -10.98 1.52
C LEU A 153 -9.66 -12.24 0.65
N LYS A 154 -10.75 -12.38 -0.09
CA LYS A 154 -10.94 -13.43 -1.10
C LYS A 154 -10.08 -13.13 -2.33
N TYR A 155 -9.74 -14.15 -3.12
CA TYR A 155 -8.93 -13.95 -4.33
C TYR A 155 -9.63 -13.05 -5.35
N SER A 156 -10.94 -13.20 -5.50
CA SER A 156 -11.76 -12.31 -6.33
C SER A 156 -11.73 -10.85 -5.87
N GLU A 157 -11.72 -10.59 -4.56
CA GLU A 157 -11.62 -9.23 -4.00
C GLU A 157 -10.24 -8.63 -4.26
N ILE A 158 -9.17 -9.41 -4.04
CA ILE A 158 -7.79 -8.98 -4.34
C ILE A 158 -7.62 -8.72 -5.84
N ALA A 159 -8.19 -9.57 -6.69
CA ALA A 159 -8.19 -9.43 -8.14
C ALA A 159 -8.86 -8.11 -8.57
N ALA A 160 -10.02 -7.80 -8.00
CA ALA A 160 -10.71 -6.53 -8.23
C ALA A 160 -9.89 -5.32 -7.74
N LEU A 161 -9.29 -5.40 -6.55
CA LEU A 161 -8.49 -4.33 -5.96
C LEU A 161 -7.24 -3.99 -6.78
N LEU A 162 -6.56 -5.01 -7.32
CA LEU A 162 -5.34 -4.88 -8.10
C LEU A 162 -5.61 -4.78 -9.62
N ASN A 163 -6.87 -4.88 -10.04
CA ASN A 163 -7.27 -4.97 -11.44
C ASN A 163 -6.47 -6.07 -12.19
N ARG A 164 -6.40 -7.27 -11.61
CA ARG A 164 -5.68 -8.46 -12.14
C ARG A 164 -6.64 -9.64 -12.27
N ASP A 165 -6.28 -10.62 -13.11
CA ASP A 165 -7.02 -11.88 -13.20
C ASP A 165 -6.87 -12.68 -11.90
N GLU A 166 -7.97 -13.25 -11.42
CA GLU A 166 -8.00 -14.07 -10.19
C GLU A 166 -7.04 -15.27 -10.26
N ARG A 167 -6.85 -15.87 -11.44
CA ARG A 167 -5.88 -16.98 -11.64
C ARG A 167 -4.45 -16.52 -11.40
N ASN A 168 -4.12 -15.29 -11.77
CA ASN A 168 -2.81 -14.70 -11.50
C ASN A 168 -2.64 -14.44 -10.00
N VAL A 169 -3.70 -13.97 -9.33
CA VAL A 169 -3.68 -13.76 -7.88
C VAL A 169 -3.46 -15.09 -7.14
N TRP A 170 -4.22 -16.11 -7.49
CA TRP A 170 -4.09 -17.45 -6.93
C TRP A 170 -2.69 -18.04 -7.17
N THR A 171 -2.17 -17.92 -8.41
CA THR A 171 -0.84 -18.44 -8.77
C THR A 171 0.26 -17.76 -7.96
N ALA A 172 0.20 -16.44 -7.80
CA ALA A 172 1.16 -15.70 -6.99
C ALA A 172 1.10 -16.12 -5.52
N TYR A 173 -0.10 -16.25 -4.93
CA TYR A 173 -0.25 -16.71 -3.55
C TYR A 173 0.24 -18.15 -3.36
N SER A 174 -0.05 -19.04 -4.30
CA SER A 174 0.44 -20.43 -4.29
C SER A 174 1.97 -20.50 -4.32
N ARG A 175 2.63 -19.70 -5.16
CA ARG A 175 4.10 -19.58 -5.19
C ARG A 175 4.65 -19.01 -3.88
N TYR A 176 3.99 -18.00 -3.32
CA TYR A 176 4.35 -17.46 -2.02
C TYR A 176 4.33 -18.54 -0.92
N LYS A 177 3.27 -19.37 -0.86
CA LYS A 177 3.18 -20.47 0.11
C LYS A 177 4.30 -21.49 -0.08
N LYS A 178 4.65 -21.84 -1.32
CA LYS A 178 5.76 -22.77 -1.61
C LYS A 178 7.14 -22.22 -1.22
N LYS A 179 7.33 -20.89 -1.24
CA LYS A 179 8.60 -20.25 -0.86
C LYS A 179 8.75 -20.03 0.64
N ASN A 180 7.67 -20.17 1.41
CA ASN A 180 7.64 -20.00 2.87
C ASN A 180 7.15 -21.27 3.60
N ALA A 181 7.09 -22.40 2.89
CA ALA A 181 6.94 -23.73 3.46
C ALA A 181 8.34 -24.31 3.69
#